data_AF-X0Y7E3-F1
#
_entry.id   AF-X0Y7E3-F1
#
_cell.length_a   1.000
_cell.length_b   1.000
_cell.length_c   1.000
_cell.angle_alpha   90.00
_cell.angle_beta   90.00
_cell.angle_gamma   90.00
#
_symmetry.space_group_name_H-M   'P 1'
#
loop_
_entity.id
_entity.type
_entity.pdbx_description
1 polymer ?
#
loop_
_entity_poly.entity_id
_entity_poly.type
_entity_poly.pdbx_seq_one_letter_code
_entity_poly.pdbx_strand_id
1 'polypeptide(L)'
;QEIPLVEITANPKIKLIIKGKGQSVQFDYGDEFMANTLRVLEEVSIANSDMVFVGYGIIAPEYNWNDYEGLDVKGKTVVILVNDPGFATEDTNLFNGRAMTYYGRWTYKFEEAARQGADGALIIHETEPAAYPWGVVKNGWSGPNFNLEADDNNLSRCAVEGWLTIDTTHRLFKIAGLNFDTLKSAAVKRGFKAVPFGLKASMTIKNRIRRSKSRNVLALLPGKDRADEYIFYMAHWDHFGIDPTLEGD
;
A
#
# COMPACT_ATOMS: atom_id res chain seq x y z
N GLN A 1 9.66 13.01 24.09
CA GLN A 1 10.55 12.12 23.31
C GLN A 1 10.64 12.68 21.89
N GLU A 2 11.85 12.86 21.33
CA GLU A 2 12.00 13.27 19.92
C GLU A 2 11.80 12.07 19.00
N ILE A 3 11.08 12.29 17.90
CA ILE A 3 10.81 11.30 16.86
C ILE A 3 11.34 11.85 15.53
N PRO A 4 12.35 11.21 14.91
CA PRO A 4 12.83 11.61 13.60
C PRO A 4 11.75 11.34 12.56
N LEU A 5 11.47 12.35 11.73
CA LEU A 5 10.53 12.27 10.63
C LEU A 5 11.25 12.61 9.32
N VAL A 6 10.81 11.96 8.26
CA VAL A 6 11.20 12.27 6.90
C VAL A 6 9.96 12.57 6.07
N GLU A 7 9.97 13.74 5.45
CA GLU A 7 9.01 14.18 4.45
C GLU A 7 9.55 13.76 3.08
N ILE A 8 8.77 12.99 2.33
CA ILE A 8 9.06 12.59 0.96
C ILE A 8 7.95 13.13 0.07
N THR A 9 8.32 13.95 -0.91
CA THR A 9 7.39 14.46 -1.93
C THR A 9 7.79 13.93 -3.30
N ALA A 10 6.94 13.10 -3.90
CA ALA A 10 7.16 12.58 -5.25
C ALA A 10 6.88 13.66 -6.31
N ASN A 11 7.71 13.74 -7.34
CA ASN A 11 7.41 14.53 -8.52
C ASN A 11 6.26 13.87 -9.30
N PRO A 12 5.14 14.57 -9.58
CA PRO A 12 3.96 13.96 -10.18
C PRO A 12 4.14 13.53 -11.65
N LYS A 13 5.29 13.80 -12.27
CA LYS A 13 5.63 13.33 -13.63
C LYS A 13 6.04 11.85 -13.66
N ILE A 14 5.37 11.02 -12.88
CA ILE A 14 5.55 9.57 -12.84
C ILE A 14 4.77 8.95 -14.00
N LYS A 15 5.38 7.97 -14.67
CA LYS A 15 4.69 7.14 -15.67
C LYS A 15 4.83 5.68 -15.28
N LEU A 16 3.72 4.96 -15.28
CA LEU A 16 3.71 3.51 -15.18
C LEU A 16 3.68 2.94 -16.59
N ILE A 17 4.75 2.27 -16.99
CA ILE A 17 4.89 1.63 -18.30
C ILE A 17 4.78 0.12 -18.11
N ILE A 18 3.79 -0.49 -18.77
CA ILE A 18 3.61 -1.94 -18.75
C ILE A 18 3.91 -2.51 -20.14
N LYS A 19 4.82 -3.49 -20.19
CA LYS A 19 5.24 -4.17 -21.42
C LYS A 19 5.03 -5.67 -21.33
N GLY A 20 4.67 -6.29 -22.44
CA GLY A 20 4.55 -7.74 -22.55
C GLY A 20 3.50 -8.12 -23.58
N LYS A 21 3.51 -9.37 -24.01
CA LYS A 21 2.56 -9.90 -25.01
C LYS A 21 2.48 -9.07 -26.30
N GLY A 22 3.60 -8.49 -26.74
CA GLY A 22 3.68 -7.64 -27.93
C GLY A 22 3.08 -6.23 -27.76
N GLN A 23 2.70 -5.85 -26.55
CA GLN A 23 2.10 -4.55 -26.23
C GLN A 23 2.99 -3.73 -25.30
N SER A 24 2.87 -2.40 -25.42
CA SER A 24 3.45 -1.43 -24.50
C SER A 24 2.40 -0.38 -24.22
N VAL A 25 1.96 -0.28 -22.97
CA VAL A 25 0.98 0.71 -22.53
C VAL A 25 1.56 1.59 -21.45
N GLN A 26 1.07 2.82 -21.39
CA GLN A 26 1.40 3.79 -20.36
C GLN A 26 0.12 4.17 -19.63
N PHE A 27 0.21 4.29 -18.31
CA PHE A 27 -0.86 4.83 -17.47
C PHE A 27 -0.46 6.19 -16.92
N ASP A 28 -1.46 7.03 -16.64
CA ASP A 28 -1.29 8.40 -16.16
C ASP A 28 -1.42 8.51 -14.63
N TYR A 29 -0.43 9.15 -14.02
CA TYR A 29 -0.38 9.40 -12.58
C TYR A 29 -1.53 10.31 -12.14
N GLY A 30 -2.14 10.02 -11.00
CA GLY A 30 -3.31 10.73 -10.48
C GLY A 30 -4.63 10.07 -10.87
N ASP A 31 -4.86 9.87 -12.17
CA ASP A 31 -6.17 9.43 -12.67
C ASP A 31 -6.25 7.91 -12.89
N GLU A 32 -5.16 7.27 -13.32
CA GLU A 32 -5.14 5.83 -13.58
C GLU A 32 -4.37 5.06 -12.49
N PHE A 33 -3.39 5.70 -11.84
CA PHE A 33 -2.64 5.12 -10.73
C PHE A 33 -2.05 6.19 -9.81
N MET A 34 -1.69 5.80 -8.59
CA MET A 34 -0.83 6.55 -7.68
C MET A 34 0.38 5.70 -7.31
N ALA A 35 1.52 6.34 -7.06
CA ALA A 35 2.74 5.65 -6.64
C ALA A 35 3.62 6.59 -5.82
N ASN A 36 4.18 6.08 -4.73
CA ASN A 36 5.15 6.74 -3.87
C ASN A 36 6.25 5.75 -3.48
N THR A 37 7.19 6.21 -2.66
CA THR A 37 8.15 5.36 -1.99
C THR A 37 8.33 5.81 -0.56
N LEU A 38 8.56 4.85 0.33
CA LEU A 38 9.00 5.12 1.70
C LEU A 38 10.53 5.09 1.81
N ARG A 39 11.24 4.60 0.78
CA ARG A 39 12.71 4.61 0.75
C ARG A 39 13.20 6.05 0.72
N VAL A 40 14.12 6.39 1.61
CA VAL A 40 14.67 7.75 1.73
C VAL A 40 15.76 7.96 0.66
N LEU A 41 15.33 7.99 -0.60
CA LEU A 41 16.17 8.16 -1.79
C LEU A 41 15.58 9.22 -2.72
N GLU A 42 16.44 10.07 -3.29
CA GLU A 42 16.04 11.11 -4.25
C GLU A 42 15.49 10.52 -5.56
N GLU A 43 15.84 9.28 -5.88
CA GLU A 43 15.29 8.54 -7.01
C GLU A 43 15.15 7.06 -6.66
N VAL A 44 14.02 6.47 -7.06
CA VAL A 44 13.79 5.03 -7.04
C VAL A 44 13.21 4.60 -8.37
N SER A 45 13.47 3.36 -8.76
CA SER A 45 12.91 2.81 -9.98
C SER A 45 12.67 1.31 -9.88
N ILE A 46 11.62 0.86 -10.55
CA ILE A 46 11.48 -0.52 -10.99
C ILE A 46 11.67 -0.54 -12.51
N ALA A 47 12.45 -1.49 -13.01
CA ALA A 47 12.76 -1.59 -14.44
C ALA A 47 12.49 -3.00 -14.94
N ASN A 48 11.54 -3.14 -15.86
CA ASN A 48 11.14 -4.43 -16.44
C ASN A 48 10.80 -5.51 -15.39
N SER A 49 10.24 -5.08 -14.25
CA SER A 49 9.88 -5.91 -13.11
C SER A 49 8.70 -6.81 -13.46
N ASP A 50 8.86 -8.13 -13.33
CA ASP A 50 7.76 -9.08 -13.59
C ASP A 50 6.57 -8.78 -12.70
N MET A 51 5.36 -8.81 -13.28
CA MET A 51 4.15 -8.59 -12.52
C MET A 51 3.45 -9.91 -12.17
N VAL A 52 2.95 -9.99 -10.94
CA VAL A 52 2.18 -11.15 -10.46
C VAL A 52 0.98 -10.68 -9.64
N PHE A 53 -0.19 -11.26 -9.89
CA PHE A 53 -1.38 -11.07 -9.06
C PHE A 53 -1.36 -12.06 -7.89
N VAL A 54 -1.38 -11.56 -6.65
CA VAL A 54 -1.23 -12.38 -5.43
C VAL A 54 -2.51 -12.50 -4.61
N GLY A 55 -3.68 -12.23 -5.20
CA GLY A 55 -4.93 -12.24 -4.46
C GLY A 55 -4.92 -11.15 -3.40
N TYR A 56 -5.13 -11.53 -2.14
CA TYR A 56 -5.10 -10.59 -1.02
C TYR A 56 -3.71 -10.34 -0.45
N GLY A 57 -2.68 -11.08 -0.85
CA GLY A 57 -1.30 -10.89 -0.37
C GLY A 57 -1.18 -11.02 1.16
N ILE A 58 -1.85 -12.01 1.75
CA ILE A 58 -1.90 -12.23 3.20
C ILE A 58 -1.07 -13.45 3.61
N ILE A 59 -0.33 -13.30 4.70
CA ILE A 59 0.18 -14.39 5.54
C ILE A 59 -0.44 -14.24 6.93
N ALA A 60 -1.38 -15.12 7.25
CA ALA A 60 -2.10 -15.16 8.52
C ALA A 60 -2.23 -16.62 9.00
N PRO A 61 -1.23 -17.14 9.74
CA PRO A 61 -1.22 -18.53 10.20
C PRO A 61 -2.44 -18.92 11.03
N GLU A 62 -2.99 -18.00 11.82
CA GLU A 62 -4.20 -18.20 12.63
C GLU A 62 -5.46 -18.48 11.80
N TYR A 63 -5.48 -18.06 10.53
CA TYR A 63 -6.55 -18.36 9.57
C TYR A 63 -6.17 -19.49 8.59
N ASN A 64 -5.01 -20.13 8.78
CA ASN A 64 -4.41 -21.07 7.82
C ASN A 64 -4.36 -20.46 6.40
N TRP A 65 -3.91 -19.21 6.30
CA TRP A 65 -3.90 -18.44 5.06
C TRP A 65 -2.49 -17.98 4.71
N ASN A 66 -2.02 -18.30 3.50
CA ASN A 66 -0.74 -17.83 2.98
C ASN A 66 -0.78 -17.70 1.45
N ASP A 67 -0.95 -16.47 0.97
CA ASP A 67 -0.98 -16.15 -0.47
C ASP A 67 0.40 -16.18 -1.14
N TYR A 68 1.47 -16.20 -0.35
CA TYR A 68 2.86 -16.26 -0.80
C TYR A 68 3.48 -17.66 -0.70
N GLU A 69 2.71 -18.66 -0.29
CA GLU A 69 3.23 -20.01 -0.08
C GLU A 69 3.79 -20.61 -1.38
N GLY A 70 5.10 -20.86 -1.38
CA GLY A 70 5.83 -21.40 -2.54
C GLY A 70 6.00 -20.41 -3.70
N LEU A 71 5.73 -19.11 -3.48
CA LEU A 71 5.84 -18.06 -4.48
C LEU A 71 7.14 -17.25 -4.29
N ASP A 72 7.93 -17.11 -5.36
CA ASP A 72 9.06 -16.18 -5.38
C ASP A 72 8.65 -14.85 -6.03
N VAL A 73 8.52 -13.82 -5.19
CA VAL A 73 8.24 -12.44 -5.63
C VAL A 73 9.47 -11.53 -5.58
N LYS A 74 10.66 -12.09 -5.34
CA LYS A 74 11.87 -11.29 -5.19
C LYS A 74 12.16 -10.48 -6.46
N GLY A 75 12.27 -9.17 -6.30
CA GLY A 75 12.51 -8.25 -7.43
C GLY A 75 11.32 -8.09 -8.39
N LYS A 76 10.14 -8.59 -8.02
CA LYS A 76 8.91 -8.51 -8.82
C LYS A 76 8.00 -7.39 -8.34
N THR A 77 6.98 -7.08 -9.14
CA THR A 77 5.89 -6.19 -8.77
C THR A 77 4.64 -7.00 -8.49
N VAL A 78 4.20 -7.02 -7.24
CA VAL A 78 2.98 -7.70 -6.85
C VAL A 78 1.77 -6.78 -7.04
N VAL A 79 0.66 -7.34 -7.51
CA VAL A 79 -0.63 -6.66 -7.62
C VAL A 79 -1.60 -7.32 -6.63
N ILE A 80 -2.21 -6.53 -5.76
CA ILE A 80 -2.83 -7.00 -4.52
C ILE A 80 -4.25 -6.43 -4.38
N LEU A 81 -5.22 -7.24 -3.96
CA LEU A 81 -6.54 -6.76 -3.56
C LEU A 81 -6.46 -6.00 -2.23
N VAL A 82 -7.16 -4.86 -2.13
CA VAL A 82 -7.38 -4.20 -0.83
C VAL A 82 -8.37 -5.02 0.01
N ASN A 83 -8.31 -4.86 1.33
CA ASN A 83 -9.10 -5.60 2.31
C ASN A 83 -8.70 -7.10 2.39
N ASP A 84 -9.56 -7.96 2.94
CA ASP A 84 -9.30 -9.38 3.17
C ASP A 84 -10.51 -10.25 2.75
N PRO A 85 -10.36 -11.58 2.69
CA PRO A 85 -11.44 -12.49 2.31
C PRO A 85 -12.68 -12.42 3.21
N GLY A 86 -12.54 -11.99 4.48
CA GLY A 86 -13.65 -11.87 5.41
C GLY A 86 -14.66 -10.83 4.93
N PHE A 87 -14.16 -9.68 4.46
CA PHE A 87 -15.02 -8.63 3.92
C PHE A 87 -15.86 -9.11 2.74
N ALA A 88 -15.25 -9.86 1.81
CA ALA A 88 -15.92 -10.31 0.59
C ALA A 88 -16.91 -11.47 0.82
N THR A 89 -16.66 -12.30 1.84
CA THR A 89 -17.51 -13.46 2.16
C THR A 89 -18.57 -13.15 3.22
N GLU A 90 -18.37 -12.07 3.98
CA GLU A 90 -19.16 -11.71 5.17
C GLU A 90 -19.16 -12.79 6.28
N ASP A 91 -18.28 -13.79 6.19
CA ASP A 91 -18.14 -14.84 7.19
C ASP A 91 -17.39 -14.31 8.41
N THR A 92 -18.08 -14.21 9.55
CA THR A 92 -17.49 -13.70 10.80
C THR A 92 -16.39 -14.60 11.36
N ASN A 93 -16.30 -15.87 10.93
CA ASN A 93 -15.22 -16.78 11.31
C ASN A 93 -13.96 -16.63 10.44
N LEU A 94 -14.05 -15.89 9.33
CA LEU A 94 -12.95 -15.64 8.40
C LEU A 94 -12.63 -14.15 8.45
N PHE A 95 -11.49 -13.78 9.04
CA PHE A 95 -11.07 -12.37 9.17
C PHE A 95 -12.16 -11.43 9.74
N ASN A 96 -12.98 -11.91 10.68
CA ASN A 96 -14.03 -11.12 11.34
C ASN A 96 -15.09 -10.51 10.39
N GLY A 97 -15.33 -11.12 9.22
CA GLY A 97 -16.34 -10.69 8.27
C GLY A 97 -16.07 -9.27 7.75
N ARG A 98 -17.08 -8.38 7.82
CA ARG A 98 -16.97 -6.99 7.30
C ARG A 98 -16.08 -6.07 8.15
N ALA A 99 -15.64 -6.49 9.33
CA ALA A 99 -14.82 -5.65 10.20
C ALA A 99 -13.37 -5.60 9.69
N MET A 100 -12.86 -4.40 9.39
CA MET A 100 -11.48 -4.21 8.91
C MET A 100 -10.45 -4.80 9.88
N THR A 101 -9.72 -5.82 9.43
CA THR A 101 -8.61 -6.41 10.18
C THR A 101 -7.29 -5.71 9.88
N TYR A 102 -6.22 -6.08 10.60
CA TYR A 102 -4.86 -5.67 10.22
C TYR A 102 -4.51 -6.16 8.81
N TYR A 103 -4.88 -7.39 8.47
CA TYR A 103 -4.64 -7.99 7.16
C TYR A 103 -5.36 -7.27 6.03
N GLY A 104 -6.52 -6.66 6.29
CA GLY A 104 -7.25 -5.87 5.32
C GLY A 104 -6.63 -4.50 5.01
N ARG A 105 -5.76 -3.99 5.89
CA ARG A 105 -5.16 -2.66 5.73
C ARG A 105 -4.13 -2.64 4.62
N TRP A 106 -4.15 -1.57 3.84
CA TRP A 106 -3.19 -1.33 2.76
C TRP A 106 -1.73 -1.26 3.26
N THR A 107 -1.49 -0.74 4.46
CA THR A 107 -0.15 -0.68 5.07
C THR A 107 0.43 -2.08 5.24
N TYR A 108 -0.38 -3.02 5.72
CA TYR A 108 0.01 -4.42 5.83
C TYR A 108 0.35 -5.00 4.46
N LYS A 109 -0.44 -4.73 3.41
CA LYS A 109 -0.17 -5.24 2.06
C LYS A 109 1.21 -4.83 1.55
N PHE A 110 1.58 -3.55 1.75
CA PHE A 110 2.90 -3.06 1.35
C PHE A 110 4.02 -3.62 2.23
N GLU A 111 3.82 -3.65 3.54
CA GLU A 111 4.78 -4.26 4.48
C GLU A 111 5.05 -5.72 4.14
N GLU A 112 3.99 -6.50 3.89
CA GLU A 112 4.12 -7.92 3.63
C GLU A 112 4.77 -8.17 2.28
N ALA A 113 4.37 -7.45 1.22
CA ALA A 113 5.04 -7.52 -0.08
C ALA A 113 6.55 -7.26 0.03
N ALA A 114 6.95 -6.26 0.85
CA ALA A 114 8.35 -5.95 1.10
C ALA A 114 9.06 -7.06 1.89
N ARG A 115 8.42 -7.64 2.92
CA ARG A 115 8.93 -8.80 3.66
C ARG A 115 9.18 -10.01 2.76
N GLN A 116 8.35 -10.19 1.72
CA GLN A 116 8.50 -11.24 0.71
C GLN A 116 9.53 -10.89 -0.39
N GLY A 117 10.11 -9.69 -0.36
CA GLY A 117 11.18 -9.27 -1.28
C GLY A 117 10.71 -8.64 -2.58
N ALA A 118 9.43 -8.27 -2.70
CA ALA A 118 8.93 -7.55 -3.87
C ALA A 118 9.63 -6.18 -4.01
N ASP A 119 9.96 -5.80 -5.24
CA ASP A 119 10.48 -4.47 -5.56
C ASP A 119 9.35 -3.45 -5.78
N GLY A 120 8.17 -3.92 -6.16
CA GLY A 120 6.98 -3.08 -6.29
C GLY A 120 5.74 -3.73 -5.69
N ALA A 121 4.85 -2.91 -5.13
CA ALA A 121 3.54 -3.37 -4.67
C ALA A 121 2.46 -2.38 -5.12
N LEU A 122 1.47 -2.88 -5.85
CA LEU A 122 0.37 -2.10 -6.40
C LEU A 122 -0.96 -2.66 -5.87
N ILE A 123 -1.67 -1.87 -5.07
CA ILE A 123 -2.97 -2.25 -4.52
C ILE A 123 -4.08 -1.85 -5.50
N ILE A 124 -5.03 -2.75 -5.69
CA ILE A 124 -6.24 -2.49 -6.49
C ILE A 124 -7.23 -1.73 -5.62
N HIS A 125 -7.55 -0.50 -6.02
CA HIS A 125 -8.58 0.31 -5.36
C HIS A 125 -9.97 -0.14 -5.79
N GLU A 126 -10.81 -0.41 -4.79
CA GLU A 126 -12.25 -0.50 -4.91
C GLU A 126 -12.87 0.27 -3.75
N THR A 127 -13.91 1.07 -4.02
CA THR A 127 -14.47 2.00 -3.02
C THR A 127 -15.01 1.31 -1.77
N GLU A 128 -15.78 0.22 -1.92
CA GLU A 128 -16.38 -0.47 -0.77
C GLU A 128 -15.30 -1.16 0.09
N PRO A 129 -14.40 -1.98 -0.48
CA PRO A 129 -13.34 -2.63 0.31
C PRO A 129 -12.33 -1.65 0.91
N ALA A 130 -12.05 -0.52 0.25
CA ALA A 130 -11.18 0.53 0.79
C ALA A 130 -11.89 1.41 1.84
N ALA A 131 -13.23 1.46 1.84
CA ALA A 131 -14.07 2.35 2.63
C ALA A 131 -13.91 3.86 2.33
N TYR A 132 -13.29 4.22 1.21
CA TYR A 132 -13.15 5.60 0.75
C TYR A 132 -13.02 5.69 -0.79
N PRO A 133 -13.47 6.79 -1.40
CA PRO A 133 -13.36 6.99 -2.85
C PRO A 133 -11.90 7.22 -3.27
N TRP A 134 -11.63 7.05 -4.58
CA TRP A 134 -10.29 7.25 -5.18
C TRP A 134 -9.68 8.61 -4.84
N GLY A 135 -10.51 9.66 -4.72
CA GLY A 135 -10.05 11.00 -4.35
C GLY A 135 -9.25 11.06 -3.05
N VAL A 136 -9.53 10.18 -2.07
CA VAL A 136 -8.76 10.10 -0.82
C VAL A 136 -7.35 9.57 -1.08
N VAL A 137 -7.21 8.55 -1.95
CA VAL A 137 -5.89 8.05 -2.37
C VAL A 137 -5.15 9.14 -3.14
N LYS A 138 -5.78 9.71 -4.17
CA LYS A 138 -5.17 10.73 -5.02
C LYS A 138 -4.69 11.93 -4.21
N ASN A 139 -5.55 12.48 -3.34
CA ASN A 139 -5.21 13.67 -2.56
C ASN A 139 -4.18 13.37 -1.48
N GLY A 140 -4.31 12.25 -0.76
CA GLY A 140 -3.36 11.87 0.29
C GLY A 140 -1.94 11.57 -0.24
N TRP A 141 -1.83 11.15 -1.49
CA TRP A 141 -0.55 10.70 -2.07
C TRP A 141 0.10 11.74 -3.01
N SER A 142 -0.58 12.83 -3.37
CA SER A 142 -0.06 13.84 -4.31
C SER A 142 0.85 14.90 -3.67
N GLY A 143 0.88 14.99 -2.34
CA GLY A 143 1.63 16.01 -1.59
C GLY A 143 2.79 15.45 -0.75
N PRO A 144 3.32 16.26 0.18
CA PRO A 144 4.33 15.83 1.14
C PRO A 144 3.81 14.68 2.02
N ASN A 145 4.55 13.58 2.06
CA ASN A 145 4.24 12.41 2.89
C ASN A 145 5.26 12.28 4.02
N PHE A 146 4.80 12.35 5.27
CA PHE A 146 5.63 12.20 6.45
C PHE A 146 5.70 10.74 6.87
N ASN A 147 6.92 10.25 7.08
CA ASN A 147 7.20 8.87 7.45
C ASN A 147 8.23 8.84 8.58
N LEU A 148 8.26 7.71 9.30
CA LEU A 148 9.39 7.38 10.16
C LEU A 148 10.59 7.01 9.29
N GLU A 149 11.77 7.45 9.70
CA GLU A 149 13.04 7.08 9.08
C GLU A 149 13.66 5.93 9.89
N ALA A 150 13.76 4.74 9.30
CA ALA A 150 14.50 3.63 9.85
C ALA A 150 16.01 3.77 9.58
N ASP A 151 16.82 3.06 10.38
CA ASP A 151 18.29 3.11 10.29
C ASP A 151 18.84 2.76 8.89
N ASP A 152 18.11 1.92 8.14
CA ASP A 152 18.45 1.51 6.78
C ASP A 152 17.93 2.48 5.70
N ASN A 153 17.50 3.69 6.07
CA ASN A 153 16.82 4.63 5.16
C ASN A 153 15.56 4.04 4.51
N ASN A 154 14.87 3.15 5.23
CA ASN A 154 13.69 2.41 4.78
C ASN A 154 13.96 1.52 3.54
N LEU A 155 15.21 1.15 3.27
CA LEU A 155 15.57 0.33 2.10
C LEU A 155 14.92 -1.07 2.12
N SER A 156 14.53 -1.56 3.30
CA SER A 156 13.73 -2.77 3.50
C SER A 156 12.30 -2.69 2.94
N ARG A 157 11.80 -1.50 2.58
CA ARG A 157 10.49 -1.31 1.89
C ARG A 157 10.58 -1.71 0.42
N CYS A 158 9.44 -1.88 -0.25
CA CYS A 158 9.39 -1.94 -1.71
C CYS A 158 10.02 -0.66 -2.30
N ALA A 159 10.68 -0.77 -3.47
CA ALA A 159 11.18 0.41 -4.17
C ALA A 159 10.03 1.35 -4.54
N VAL A 160 8.89 0.77 -4.96
CA VAL A 160 7.66 1.52 -5.24
C VAL A 160 6.45 0.87 -4.57
N GLU A 161 5.64 1.70 -3.92
CA GLU A 161 4.34 1.35 -3.37
C GLU A 161 3.28 2.20 -4.06
N GLY A 162 2.12 1.64 -4.40
CA GLY A 162 1.13 2.37 -5.17
C GLY A 162 -0.23 1.74 -5.23
N TRP A 163 -1.12 2.41 -5.94
CA TRP A 163 -2.51 2.03 -6.13
C TRP A 163 -2.89 2.11 -7.61
N LEU A 164 -3.75 1.21 -8.05
CA LEU A 164 -4.38 1.21 -9.36
C LEU A 164 -5.88 1.51 -9.19
N THR A 165 -6.45 2.32 -10.08
CA THR A 165 -7.91 2.41 -10.15
C THR A 165 -8.51 1.10 -10.63
N ILE A 166 -9.81 0.91 -10.36
CA ILE A 166 -10.54 -0.28 -10.84
C ILE A 166 -10.51 -0.38 -12.38
N ASP A 167 -10.66 0.74 -13.10
CA ASP A 167 -10.62 0.78 -14.57
C ASP A 167 -9.24 0.38 -15.11
N THR A 168 -8.18 0.93 -14.52
CA THR A 168 -6.79 0.54 -14.83
C THR A 168 -6.55 -0.94 -14.57
N THR A 169 -7.11 -1.46 -13.48
CA THR A 169 -7.01 -2.87 -13.11
C THR A 169 -7.65 -3.76 -14.16
N HIS A 170 -8.91 -3.50 -14.55
CA HIS A 170 -9.56 -4.26 -15.62
C HIS A 170 -8.76 -4.22 -16.93
N ARG A 171 -8.23 -3.04 -17.28
CA ARG A 171 -7.43 -2.85 -18.50
C ARG A 171 -6.11 -3.61 -18.45
N LEU A 172 -5.40 -3.58 -17.32
CA LEU A 172 -4.17 -4.35 -17.08
C LEU A 172 -4.41 -5.86 -17.16
N PHE A 173 -5.44 -6.38 -16.49
CA PHE A 173 -5.77 -7.81 -16.54
C PHE A 173 -6.15 -8.25 -17.95
N LYS A 174 -6.91 -7.43 -18.68
CA LYS A 174 -7.27 -7.70 -20.09
C LYS A 174 -6.03 -7.78 -20.99
N ILE A 175 -5.07 -6.87 -20.83
CA ILE A 175 -3.78 -6.90 -21.56
C ILE A 175 -3.01 -8.19 -21.24
N ALA A 176 -3.06 -8.63 -19.99
CA ALA A 176 -2.50 -9.91 -19.58
C ALA A 176 -3.33 -11.13 -20.06
N GLY A 177 -4.43 -10.95 -20.80
CA GLY A 177 -5.31 -12.05 -21.19
C GLY A 177 -5.99 -12.75 -20.01
N LEU A 178 -6.16 -12.04 -18.90
CA LEU A 178 -6.81 -12.50 -17.67
C LEU A 178 -8.15 -11.77 -17.50
N ASN A 179 -9.03 -12.35 -16.68
CA ASN A 179 -10.28 -11.71 -16.25
C ASN A 179 -10.18 -11.37 -14.76
N PHE A 180 -10.25 -10.08 -14.43
CA PHE A 180 -10.12 -9.60 -13.06
C PHE A 180 -11.21 -10.17 -12.14
N ASP A 181 -12.48 -10.08 -12.52
CA ASP A 181 -13.61 -10.49 -11.67
C ASP A 181 -13.57 -11.99 -11.34
N THR A 182 -13.16 -12.80 -12.31
CA THR A 182 -12.96 -14.25 -12.13
C THR A 182 -11.85 -14.52 -11.12
N LEU A 183 -10.71 -13.83 -11.25
CA LEU A 183 -9.58 -14.02 -10.35
C LEU A 183 -9.84 -13.45 -8.95
N LYS A 184 -10.52 -12.31 -8.83
CA LYS A 184 -10.99 -11.76 -7.56
C LYS A 184 -11.93 -12.74 -6.86
N SER A 185 -12.91 -13.29 -7.58
CA SER A 185 -13.84 -14.30 -7.04
C SER A 185 -13.15 -15.60 -6.65
N ALA A 186 -12.03 -15.95 -7.28
CA ALA A 186 -11.21 -17.09 -6.89
C ALA A 186 -10.35 -16.80 -5.65
N ALA A 187 -9.87 -15.56 -5.51
CA ALA A 187 -8.97 -15.13 -4.43
C ALA A 187 -9.62 -15.14 -3.03
N VAL A 188 -10.95 -15.17 -2.93
CA VAL A 188 -11.65 -15.31 -1.63
C VAL A 188 -11.55 -16.73 -1.05
N LYS A 189 -11.09 -17.70 -1.84
CA LYS A 189 -11.00 -19.12 -1.42
C LYS A 189 -9.61 -19.45 -0.93
N ARG A 190 -9.52 -20.14 0.20
CA ARG A 190 -8.26 -20.71 0.71
C ARG A 190 -7.58 -21.56 -0.37
N GLY A 191 -6.27 -21.43 -0.46
CA GLY A 191 -5.46 -22.15 -1.45
C GLY A 191 -5.44 -21.52 -2.84
N PHE A 192 -5.99 -20.31 -3.02
CA PHE A 192 -5.75 -19.51 -4.23
C PHE A 192 -4.25 -19.45 -4.54
N LYS A 193 -3.90 -19.57 -5.81
CA LYS A 193 -2.51 -19.51 -6.28
C LYS A 193 -2.30 -18.24 -7.09
N ALA A 194 -1.22 -17.53 -6.78
CA ALA A 194 -0.85 -16.32 -7.47
C ALA A 194 -0.71 -16.56 -8.98
N VAL A 195 -1.09 -15.55 -9.77
CA VAL A 195 -1.18 -15.64 -11.22
C VAL A 195 -0.18 -14.68 -11.87
N PRO A 196 0.87 -15.17 -12.54
CA PRO A 196 1.79 -14.34 -13.30
C PRO A 196 1.05 -13.65 -14.45
N PHE A 197 1.26 -12.35 -14.64
CA PHE A 197 0.63 -11.62 -15.76
C PHE A 197 1.30 -11.91 -17.11
N GLY A 198 2.58 -12.31 -17.10
CA GLY A 198 3.41 -12.29 -18.31
C GLY A 198 3.66 -10.86 -18.82
N LEU A 199 3.57 -9.88 -17.93
CA LEU A 199 3.80 -8.47 -18.16
C LEU A 199 4.90 -7.96 -17.21
N LYS A 200 5.54 -6.88 -17.62
CA LYS A 200 6.64 -6.23 -16.90
C LYS A 200 6.33 -4.77 -16.67
N ALA A 201 6.44 -4.33 -15.42
CA ALA A 201 6.27 -2.93 -15.01
C ALA A 201 7.60 -2.18 -15.03
N SER A 202 7.56 -0.92 -15.47
CA SER A 202 8.66 0.03 -15.32
C SER A 202 8.13 1.38 -14.85
N MET A 203 8.82 1.99 -13.89
CA MET A 203 8.46 3.26 -13.30
C MET A 203 9.68 3.86 -12.60
N THR A 204 9.82 5.18 -12.69
CA THR A 204 10.83 5.94 -11.95
C THR A 204 10.12 7.03 -11.17
N ILE A 205 10.46 7.16 -9.89
CA ILE A 205 9.96 8.21 -9.00
C ILE A 205 11.16 9.05 -8.58
N LYS A 206 11.08 10.36 -8.83
CA LYS A 206 12.04 11.34 -8.32
C LYS A 206 11.41 12.06 -7.14
N ASN A 207 12.14 12.14 -6.03
CA ASN A 207 11.64 12.63 -4.76
C ASN A 207 12.40 13.88 -4.32
N ARG A 208 11.67 14.77 -3.64
CA ARG A 208 12.26 15.75 -2.73
C ARG A 208 12.18 15.19 -1.31
N ILE A 209 13.29 15.23 -0.59
CA ILE A 209 13.39 14.73 0.78
C ILE A 209 13.67 15.89 1.74
N ARG A 210 12.94 15.93 2.85
CA ARG A 210 13.20 16.86 3.94
C ARG A 210 13.09 16.14 5.27
N ARG A 211 14.11 16.26 6.11
CA ARG A 211 14.10 15.71 7.46
C ARG A 211 13.57 16.73 8.46
N SER A 212 12.80 16.25 9.42
CA SER A 212 12.28 17.04 10.52
C SER A 212 12.27 16.19 11.80
N LYS A 213 11.93 16.82 12.93
CA LYS A 213 11.76 16.13 14.21
C LYS A 213 10.41 16.52 14.77
N SER A 214 9.64 15.52 15.17
CA SER A 214 8.44 15.72 15.98
C SER A 214 8.71 15.36 17.43
N ARG A 215 7.77 15.66 18.32
CA ARG A 215 7.84 15.39 19.75
C ARG A 215 6.55 14.74 20.23
N ASN A 216 6.70 13.64 20.95
CA ASN A 216 5.65 13.15 21.83
C ASN A 216 5.74 13.88 23.17
N VAL A 217 4.60 14.39 23.63
CA VAL A 217 4.41 15.02 24.95
C VAL A 217 3.63 14.03 25.81
N LEU A 218 4.15 13.73 27.00
CA LEU A 218 3.52 12.82 27.95
C LEU A 218 3.31 13.57 29.26
N ALA A 219 2.12 13.41 29.84
CA ALA A 219 1.83 13.79 31.21
C ALA A 219 1.40 12.52 31.97
N LEU A 220 1.89 12.36 33.19
CA LEU A 220 1.51 11.27 34.08
C LEU A 220 0.84 11.86 35.31
N LEU A 221 -0.36 11.36 35.61
CA LEU A 221 -1.04 11.58 36.88
C LEU A 221 -1.02 10.26 37.66
N PRO A 222 -0.14 10.08 38.67
CA PRO A 222 -0.06 8.82 39.40
C PRO A 222 -1.36 8.49 40.12
N GLY A 223 -1.80 7.23 40.02
CA GLY A 223 -2.92 6.71 40.79
C GLY A 223 -2.60 6.69 42.29
N LYS A 224 -3.61 6.93 43.13
CA LYS A 224 -3.43 6.91 44.59
C LYS A 224 -3.29 5.49 45.13
N ASP A 225 -4.20 4.60 44.72
CA ASP A 225 -4.29 3.23 45.26
C ASP A 225 -3.65 2.19 44.34
N ARG A 226 -3.46 2.52 43.06
CA ARG A 226 -2.89 1.65 42.01
C ARG A 226 -1.95 2.46 41.11
N ALA A 227 -0.78 2.83 41.64
CA ALA A 227 0.18 3.69 40.95
C ALA A 227 0.91 2.99 39.78
N ASP A 228 0.80 1.66 39.71
CA ASP A 228 1.39 0.75 38.71
C ASP A 228 0.41 0.35 37.59
N GLU A 229 -0.86 0.74 37.69
CA GLU A 229 -1.86 0.59 36.61
C GLU A 229 -2.01 1.89 35.82
N TYR A 230 -2.10 1.79 34.49
CA TYR A 230 -2.14 2.94 33.59
C TYR A 230 -3.41 2.96 32.74
N ILE A 231 -4.05 4.13 32.65
CA ILE A 231 -5.04 4.45 31.61
C ILE A 231 -4.37 5.41 30.63
N PHE A 232 -4.28 5.00 29.37
CA PHE A 232 -3.76 5.85 28.31
C PHE A 232 -4.89 6.68 27.70
N TYR A 233 -4.77 8.00 27.81
CA TYR A 233 -5.59 8.95 27.08
C TYR A 233 -4.70 9.71 26.10
N MET A 234 -5.00 9.60 24.80
CA MET A 234 -4.12 10.08 23.73
C MET A 234 -4.92 10.89 22.71
N ALA A 235 -4.26 11.88 22.12
CA ALA A 235 -4.72 12.62 20.96
C ALA A 235 -3.51 12.91 20.06
N HIS A 236 -3.70 12.94 18.75
CA HIS A 236 -2.69 13.49 17.84
C HIS A 236 -2.76 15.02 17.89
N TRP A 237 -1.63 15.70 17.70
CA TRP A 237 -1.56 17.17 17.73
C TRP A 237 -1.13 17.77 16.39
N ASP A 238 -0.65 16.94 15.47
CA ASP A 238 -0.39 17.28 14.09
C ASP A 238 -1.70 17.33 13.26
N HIS A 239 -1.67 18.14 12.20
CA HIS A 239 -2.76 18.30 11.25
C HIS A 239 -2.21 18.37 9.81
N PHE A 240 -3.08 18.31 8.81
CA PHE A 240 -2.75 18.24 7.38
C PHE A 240 -2.07 19.51 6.84
N GLY A 241 -2.11 20.61 7.61
CA GLY A 241 -1.65 21.93 7.20
C GLY A 241 -2.82 22.82 6.79
N ILE A 242 -2.52 23.85 6.02
CA ILE A 242 -3.49 24.80 5.46
C ILE A 242 -3.29 24.79 3.95
N ASP A 243 -4.36 24.67 3.16
CA ASP A 243 -4.35 24.91 1.72
C ASP A 243 -4.53 26.41 1.43
N PRO A 244 -3.46 27.13 1.04
CA PRO A 244 -3.55 28.57 0.82
C PRO A 244 -4.40 28.95 -0.40
N THR A 245 -4.87 27.97 -1.19
CA THR A 245 -5.73 28.19 -2.36
C THR A 245 -7.22 28.08 -2.05
N LEU A 246 -7.58 27.58 -0.85
CA LEU A 246 -8.95 27.47 -0.38
C LEU A 246 -9.27 28.59 0.61
N GLU A 247 -10.37 29.30 0.36
CA GLU A 247 -10.81 30.38 1.26
C GLU A 247 -11.42 29.76 2.54
N GLY A 248 -10.77 30.00 3.68
CA GLY A 248 -11.26 29.60 5.01
C GLY A 248 -10.63 28.36 5.63
N ASP A 249 -9.56 27.82 5.03
CA ASP A 249 -8.72 26.75 5.61
C ASP A 249 -7.64 27.30 6.58
#